data_AF-A0A542EIM4-F1
#
_entry.id   AF-A0A542EIM4-F1
#
_cell.length_a   1.000
_cell.length_b   1.000
_cell.length_c   1.000
_cell.angle_alpha   90.00
_cell.angle_beta   90.00
_cell.angle_gamma   90.00
#
_symmetry.space_group_name_H-M   'P 1'
#
loop_
_entity.id
_entity.type
_entity.pdbx_description
1 polymer ?
#
loop_
_entity_poly.entity_id
_entity_poly.type
_entity_poly.pdbx_seq_one_letter_code
_entity_poly.pdbx_strand_id
1 'polypeptide(L)'
;MASTFQMYRQLESKPLGKSAFSLAFMLKAPYFATVRPKVEVMEPHHGVVTIRKRRGVQNHIGTVHAIAVANGLEAAMGLLCEATTPKGMRWIPRGIQLDYIAKVPTDVRCEARTDIADWDKQPPFQVDVRCTAYVDDGSEVVSGVIPVWVTAKS
;
A
#
# COMPACT_ATOMS: atom_id res chain seq x y z
N MET A 1 -7.58 -21.72 0.51
CA MET A 1 -7.20 -20.83 -0.61
C MET A 1 -5.77 -20.37 -0.38
N ALA A 2 -4.91 -20.34 -1.40
CA ALA A 2 -3.56 -19.79 -1.27
C ALA A 2 -3.62 -18.33 -0.81
N SER A 3 -2.74 -17.92 0.11
CA SER A 3 -2.71 -16.52 0.55
C SER A 3 -2.29 -15.61 -0.60
N THR A 4 -2.77 -14.36 -0.60
CA THR A 4 -2.40 -13.35 -1.60
C THR A 4 -0.88 -13.24 -1.75
N PHE A 5 -0.15 -13.34 -0.64
CA PHE A 5 1.31 -13.36 -0.59
C PHE A 5 1.95 -14.59 -1.25
N GLN A 6 1.39 -15.79 -1.08
CA GLN A 6 1.88 -16.99 -1.78
C GLN A 6 1.73 -16.85 -3.30
N MET A 7 0.62 -16.27 -3.75
CA MET A 7 0.38 -16.00 -5.17
C MET A 7 1.36 -14.94 -5.71
N TYR A 8 1.64 -13.88 -4.94
CA TYR A 8 2.68 -12.90 -5.28
C TYR A 8 4.04 -13.56 -5.48
N ARG A 9 4.52 -14.35 -4.51
CA ARG A 9 5.82 -15.03 -4.61
C ARG A 9 5.95 -15.98 -5.80
N GLN A 10 4.87 -16.71 -6.12
CA GLN A 10 4.85 -17.59 -7.28
C GLN A 10 4.91 -16.80 -8.60
N LEU A 11 4.18 -15.68 -8.68
CA LEU A 11 4.16 -14.86 -9.88
C LEU A 11 5.46 -14.07 -10.04
N GLU A 12 6.01 -13.48 -8.98
CA GLU A 12 7.24 -12.67 -9.01
C GLU A 12 8.42 -13.41 -9.66
N SER A 13 8.52 -14.72 -9.44
CA SER A 13 9.56 -15.56 -10.06
C SER A 13 9.47 -15.67 -11.59
N LYS A 14 8.39 -15.17 -12.21
CA LYS A 14 8.13 -15.21 -13.65
C LYS A 14 8.28 -13.83 -14.29
N PRO A 15 8.75 -13.75 -15.55
CA PRO A 15 8.70 -12.49 -16.31
C PRO A 15 7.26 -11.95 -16.34
N LEU A 16 7.08 -10.66 -16.06
CA LEU A 16 5.79 -9.96 -15.91
C LEU A 16 4.96 -10.33 -14.65
N GLY A 17 5.50 -11.14 -13.75
CA GLY A 17 4.84 -11.58 -12.51
C GLY A 17 4.24 -10.49 -11.65
N LYS A 18 5.03 -9.45 -11.36
CA LYS A 18 4.59 -8.28 -10.58
C LYS A 18 3.45 -7.51 -11.27
N SER A 19 3.46 -7.45 -12.60
CA SER A 19 2.40 -6.81 -13.38
C SER A 19 1.10 -7.62 -13.34
N ALA A 20 1.18 -8.95 -13.48
CA ALA A 20 0.03 -9.84 -13.37
C ALA A 20 -0.58 -9.80 -11.95
N PHE A 21 0.27 -9.73 -10.92
CA PHE A 21 -0.20 -9.57 -9.55
C PHE A 21 -0.82 -8.19 -9.30
N SER A 22 -0.22 -7.11 -9.80
CA SER A 22 -0.80 -5.76 -9.72
C SER A 22 -2.22 -5.74 -10.31
N LEU A 23 -2.42 -6.43 -11.44
CA LEU A 23 -3.75 -6.60 -12.05
C LEU A 23 -4.71 -7.38 -11.16
N ALA A 24 -4.28 -8.51 -10.59
CA ALA A 24 -5.11 -9.32 -9.69
C ALA A 24 -5.50 -8.55 -8.40
N PHE A 25 -4.58 -7.77 -7.84
CA PHE A 25 -4.83 -6.89 -6.69
C PHE A 25 -5.86 -5.81 -7.02
N MET A 26 -5.71 -5.14 -8.18
CA MET A 26 -6.67 -4.14 -8.67
C MET A 26 -8.06 -4.74 -8.97
N LEU A 27 -8.14 -6.01 -9.40
CA LEU A 27 -9.41 -6.70 -9.62
C LEU A 27 -10.15 -7.01 -8.32
N LYS A 28 -9.44 -7.31 -7.23
CA LYS A 28 -10.05 -7.56 -5.91
C LYS A 28 -10.52 -6.28 -5.21
N ALA A 29 -9.86 -5.16 -5.48
CA ALA A 29 -10.20 -3.85 -4.91
C ALA A 29 -10.29 -2.80 -6.03
N PRO A 30 -11.46 -2.71 -6.72
CA PRO A 30 -11.61 -1.94 -7.95
C PRO A 30 -11.25 -0.46 -7.82
N TYR A 31 -11.42 0.14 -6.64
CA TYR A 31 -11.10 1.54 -6.42
C TYR A 31 -9.58 1.82 -6.54
N PHE A 32 -8.70 0.88 -6.20
CA PHE A 32 -7.26 1.04 -6.43
C PHE A 32 -6.92 1.12 -7.92
N ALA A 33 -7.74 0.55 -8.81
CA ALA A 33 -7.52 0.67 -10.26
C ALA A 33 -7.60 2.11 -10.77
N THR A 34 -8.23 3.02 -10.01
CA THR A 34 -8.37 4.45 -10.39
C THR A 34 -7.02 5.17 -10.43
N VAL A 35 -6.04 4.75 -9.62
CA VAL A 35 -4.68 5.31 -9.62
C VAL A 35 -3.68 4.45 -10.39
N ARG A 36 -4.06 3.23 -10.77
CA ARG A 36 -3.23 2.25 -11.51
C ARG A 36 -1.87 2.01 -10.83
N PRO A 37 -1.85 1.61 -9.55
CA PRO A 37 -0.62 1.40 -8.82
C PRO A 37 0.17 0.24 -9.45
N LYS A 38 1.47 0.45 -9.62
CA LYS A 38 2.41 -0.62 -9.97
C LYS A 38 3.02 -1.16 -8.69
N VAL A 39 2.79 -2.44 -8.39
CA VAL A 39 3.40 -3.09 -7.22
C VAL A 39 4.89 -3.28 -7.44
N GLU A 40 5.70 -2.74 -6.54
CA GLU A 40 7.16 -2.90 -6.54
C GLU A 40 7.58 -3.97 -5.53
N VAL A 41 7.05 -3.89 -4.32
CA VAL A 41 7.37 -4.78 -3.20
C VAL A 41 6.11 -5.21 -2.46
N MET A 42 6.03 -6.51 -2.15
CA MET A 42 5.06 -7.07 -1.22
C MET A 42 5.77 -8.13 -0.38
N GLU A 43 6.12 -7.77 0.85
CA GLU A 43 6.87 -8.58 1.79
C GLU A 43 6.31 -8.41 3.21
N PRO A 44 6.57 -9.35 4.14
CA PRO A 44 6.25 -9.12 5.54
C PRO A 44 6.86 -7.79 6.01
N HIS A 45 6.03 -6.97 6.66
CA HIS A 45 6.38 -5.65 7.19
C HIS A 45 6.75 -4.58 6.15
N HIS A 46 6.57 -4.84 4.86
CA HIS A 46 6.98 -3.92 3.80
C HIS A 46 6.10 -4.01 2.54
N GLY A 47 5.49 -2.88 2.16
CA GLY A 47 4.75 -2.75 0.91
C GLY A 47 5.17 -1.51 0.14
N VAL A 48 5.34 -1.62 -1.18
CA VAL A 48 5.68 -0.49 -2.05
C VAL A 48 4.89 -0.55 -3.34
N VAL A 49 4.28 0.58 -3.70
CA VAL A 49 3.69 0.80 -5.02
C VAL A 49 4.16 2.12 -5.62
N THR A 50 4.15 2.21 -6.94
CA THR A 50 4.40 3.46 -7.66
C THR A 50 3.17 3.87 -8.46
N ILE A 51 2.81 5.15 -8.38
CA ILE A 51 1.74 5.77 -9.17
C ILE A 51 2.38 6.70 -10.19
N ARG A 52 2.03 6.47 -11.46
CA ARG A 52 2.48 7.35 -12.54
C ARG A 52 1.65 8.61 -12.60
N LYS A 53 2.31 9.76 -12.73
CA LYS A 53 1.65 11.04 -13.00
C LYS A 53 1.07 11.04 -14.39
N ARG A 54 -0.26 11.18 -14.44
CA ARG A 54 -1.04 11.26 -15.67
C ARG A 54 -2.28 12.10 -15.43
N ARG A 55 -2.92 12.55 -16.51
CA ARG A 55 -4.10 13.43 -16.45
C ARG A 55 -5.17 12.96 -15.45
N GLY A 56 -5.45 11.67 -15.41
CA GLY A 56 -6.50 11.12 -14.55
C GLY A 56 -6.18 11.03 -13.05
N VAL A 57 -4.97 11.42 -12.61
CA VAL A 57 -4.61 11.52 -11.17
C VAL A 57 -4.08 12.91 -10.81
N GLN A 58 -4.21 13.90 -11.71
CA GLN A 58 -3.76 15.25 -11.45
C GLN A 58 -4.81 16.06 -10.67
N ASN A 59 -4.34 16.99 -9.84
CA ASN A 59 -5.17 18.05 -9.26
C ASN A 59 -5.25 19.29 -10.15
N HIS A 60 -5.98 20.30 -9.69
CA HIS A 60 -6.20 21.57 -10.40
C HIS A 60 -4.93 22.40 -10.66
N ILE A 61 -3.80 22.08 -10.00
CA ILE A 61 -2.49 22.73 -10.24
C ILE A 61 -1.52 21.84 -11.04
N GLY A 62 -2.00 20.75 -11.64
CA GLY A 62 -1.19 19.91 -12.55
C GLY A 62 -0.19 18.97 -11.87
N THR A 63 -0.27 18.79 -10.55
CA THR A 63 0.53 17.83 -9.77
C THR A 63 -0.31 16.61 -9.40
N VAL A 64 0.29 15.51 -8.91
CA VAL A 64 -0.49 14.34 -8.48
C VAL A 64 -1.41 14.75 -7.32
N HIS A 65 -2.67 14.34 -7.40
CA HIS A 65 -3.70 14.69 -6.44
C HIS A 65 -3.41 14.04 -5.08
N ALA A 66 -3.58 14.80 -3.99
CA ALA A 66 -3.36 14.34 -2.62
C ALA A 66 -4.07 12.99 -2.32
N ILE A 67 -5.35 12.89 -2.68
CA ILE A 67 -6.14 11.65 -2.53
C ILE A 67 -5.63 10.50 -3.43
N ALA A 68 -5.01 10.79 -4.58
CA ALA A 68 -4.38 9.74 -5.37
C ALA A 68 -3.13 9.19 -4.67
N VAL A 69 -2.35 10.03 -4.01
CA VAL A 69 -1.22 9.60 -3.15
C VAL A 69 -1.73 8.81 -1.95
N ALA A 70 -2.78 9.28 -1.27
CA ALA A 70 -3.40 8.57 -0.15
C ALA A 70 -3.88 7.17 -0.57
N ASN A 71 -4.53 7.05 -1.73
CA ASN A 71 -4.95 5.77 -2.32
C ASN A 71 -3.74 4.86 -2.61
N GLY A 72 -2.62 5.40 -3.09
CA GLY A 72 -1.37 4.66 -3.23
C GLY A 72 -0.78 4.16 -1.92
N LEU A 73 -0.77 5.00 -0.88
CA LEU A 73 -0.29 4.63 0.45
C LEU A 73 -1.20 3.55 1.09
N GLU A 74 -2.51 3.65 0.89
CA GLU A 74 -3.46 2.63 1.34
C GLU A 74 -3.27 1.30 0.59
N ALA A 75 -2.98 1.34 -0.71
CA ALA A 75 -2.61 0.16 -1.47
C ALA A 75 -1.31 -0.49 -0.94
N ALA A 76 -0.26 0.31 -0.69
CA ALA A 76 0.99 -0.18 -0.11
C ALA A 76 0.79 -0.79 1.29
N MET A 77 0.01 -0.14 2.15
CA MET A 77 -0.41 -0.68 3.45
C MET A 77 -1.14 -2.01 3.30
N GLY A 78 -2.09 -2.11 2.35
CA GLY A 78 -2.83 -3.35 2.12
C GLY A 78 -1.94 -4.51 1.68
N LEU A 79 -0.94 -4.26 0.83
CA LEU A 79 0.06 -5.26 0.44
C LEU A 79 0.86 -5.77 1.64
N LEU A 80 1.32 -4.85 2.50
CA LEU A 80 2.01 -5.17 3.73
C LEU A 80 1.12 -6.02 4.64
N CYS A 81 -0.14 -5.63 4.86
CA CYS A 81 -1.06 -6.36 5.73
C CYS A 81 -1.38 -7.76 5.19
N GLU A 82 -1.57 -7.91 3.88
CA GLU A 82 -1.76 -9.22 3.24
C GLU A 82 -0.54 -10.14 3.36
N ALA A 83 0.67 -9.59 3.41
CA ALA A 83 1.91 -10.34 3.59
C ALA A 83 2.22 -10.68 5.05
N THR A 84 1.78 -9.83 5.99
CA THR A 84 2.21 -9.88 7.40
C THR A 84 1.18 -10.51 8.33
N THR A 85 -0.12 -10.36 8.02
CA THR A 85 -1.20 -10.81 8.93
C THR A 85 -1.09 -12.32 9.20
N PRO A 86 -1.03 -12.75 10.48
CA PRO A 86 -0.97 -14.16 10.83
C PRO A 86 -2.14 -14.98 10.27
N LYS A 87 -1.89 -16.27 10.02
CA LYS A 87 -2.95 -17.20 9.62
C LYS A 87 -4.05 -17.24 10.69
N GLY A 88 -5.31 -17.31 10.24
CA GLY A 88 -6.46 -17.28 11.15
C GLY A 88 -6.86 -15.87 11.62
N MET A 89 -6.16 -14.81 11.17
CA MET A 89 -6.55 -13.42 11.44
C MET A 89 -7.00 -12.68 10.19
N ARG A 90 -7.71 -11.56 10.39
CA ARG A 90 -8.12 -10.58 9.37
C ARG A 90 -7.78 -9.17 9.85
N TRP A 91 -7.70 -8.25 8.91
CA TRP A 91 -7.36 -6.86 9.17
C TRP A 91 -8.37 -5.92 8.49
N ILE A 92 -8.56 -4.73 9.05
CA ILE A 92 -9.36 -3.65 8.45
C ILE A 92 -8.77 -2.28 8.82
N PRO A 93 -8.62 -1.33 7.88
CA PRO A 93 -8.23 0.04 8.21
C PRO A 93 -9.28 0.70 9.12
N ARG A 94 -8.84 1.46 10.13
CA ARG A 94 -9.73 2.22 11.04
C ARG A 94 -9.64 3.73 10.88
N GLY A 95 -8.69 4.20 10.11
CA GLY A 95 -8.48 5.63 9.88
C GLY A 95 -7.32 5.84 8.93
N ILE A 96 -7.10 7.10 8.61
CA ILE A 96 -5.97 7.56 7.80
C ILE A 96 -5.59 8.95 8.31
N GLN A 97 -4.33 9.12 8.70
CA GLN A 97 -3.76 10.40 9.06
C GLN A 97 -2.52 10.61 8.20
N LEU A 98 -2.58 11.59 7.30
CA LEU A 98 -1.50 11.92 6.38
C LEU A 98 -1.26 13.43 6.36
N ASP A 99 0.01 13.81 6.44
CA ASP A 99 0.50 15.17 6.30
C ASP A 99 1.01 15.38 4.87
N TYR A 100 0.52 16.42 4.19
CA TYR A 100 0.97 16.81 2.85
C TYR A 100 2.11 17.82 2.97
N ILE A 101 3.34 17.32 2.86
CA ILE A 101 4.57 18.09 3.12
C ILE A 101 4.92 18.95 1.91
N ALA A 102 4.79 18.40 0.71
CA ALA A 102 5.14 19.09 -0.53
C ALA A 102 4.27 18.66 -1.72
N LYS A 103 4.37 19.42 -2.81
CA LYS A 103 3.71 19.11 -4.08
C LYS A 103 4.35 17.87 -4.72
N VAL A 104 3.58 17.17 -5.55
CA VAL A 104 4.01 15.93 -6.21
C VAL A 104 4.07 16.12 -7.74
N PRO A 105 5.16 16.70 -8.29
CA PRO A 105 5.24 17.09 -9.70
C PRO A 105 5.58 15.95 -10.66
N THR A 106 5.99 14.78 -10.15
CA THR A 106 6.45 13.60 -10.90
C THR A 106 5.60 12.37 -10.59
N ASP A 107 6.03 11.20 -11.05
CA ASP A 107 5.59 9.92 -10.51
C ASP A 107 5.88 9.88 -9.00
N VAL A 108 5.11 9.07 -8.26
CA VAL A 108 5.21 8.99 -6.80
C VAL A 108 5.30 7.55 -6.35
N ARG A 109 6.29 7.27 -5.51
CA ARG A 109 6.50 5.99 -4.85
C ARG A 109 5.88 6.05 -3.45
N CYS A 110 4.94 5.16 -3.17
CA CYS A 110 4.23 5.04 -1.90
C CYS A 110 4.73 3.81 -1.15
N GLU A 111 5.17 3.99 0.08
CA GLU A 111 5.80 2.96 0.91
C GLU A 111 5.08 2.81 2.24
N ALA A 112 4.92 1.58 2.68
CA ALA A 112 4.34 1.21 3.96
C ALA A 112 5.30 0.30 4.74
N ARG A 113 5.44 0.56 6.05
CA ARG A 113 6.35 -0.15 6.97
C ARG A 113 5.68 -0.44 8.32
N THR A 114 6.07 -1.56 8.91
CA THR A 114 5.84 -1.90 10.33
C THR A 114 7.09 -2.60 10.86
N ASP A 115 7.17 -2.82 12.17
CA ASP A 115 8.16 -3.70 12.78
C ASP A 115 7.52 -5.02 13.21
N ILE A 116 8.34 -6.04 13.45
CA ILE A 116 7.87 -7.35 13.96
C ILE A 116 7.10 -7.17 15.28
N ALA A 117 7.60 -6.30 16.16
CA ALA A 117 7.00 -6.03 17.46
C ALA A 117 5.59 -5.42 17.37
N ASP A 118 5.23 -4.76 16.26
CA ASP A 118 3.90 -4.18 16.10
C ASP A 118 2.80 -5.25 16.06
N TRP A 119 3.16 -6.47 15.65
CA TRP A 119 2.26 -7.61 15.41
C TRP A 119 2.28 -8.67 16.50
N ASP A 120 3.18 -8.58 17.48
CA ASP A 120 3.31 -9.54 18.60
C ASP A 120 2.33 -9.21 19.73
N LYS A 121 1.03 -9.37 19.47
CA LYS A 121 -0.07 -9.00 20.38
C LYS A 121 -1.22 -10.00 20.29
N GLN A 122 -2.01 -10.12 21.37
CA GLN A 122 -3.24 -10.90 21.35
C GLN A 122 -4.37 -10.15 20.63
N PRO A 123 -5.12 -10.80 19.72
CA PRO A 123 -6.27 -10.18 19.07
C PRO A 123 -7.42 -9.93 20.07
N PRO A 124 -8.18 -8.83 19.93
CA PRO A 124 -8.03 -7.82 18.89
C PRO A 124 -7.00 -6.74 19.25
N PHE A 125 -6.23 -6.26 18.26
CA PHE A 125 -5.22 -5.21 18.47
C PHE A 125 -5.09 -4.27 17.27
N GLN A 126 -4.48 -3.11 17.51
CA GLN A 126 -4.15 -2.13 16.47
C GLN A 126 -2.67 -2.24 16.06
N VAL A 127 -2.44 -2.07 14.76
CA VAL A 127 -1.14 -1.86 14.13
C VAL A 127 -1.16 -0.50 13.44
N ASP A 128 -0.21 0.36 13.80
CA ASP A 128 -0.05 1.68 13.20
C ASP A 128 0.92 1.58 12.03
N VAL A 129 0.40 1.43 10.81
CA VAL A 129 1.22 1.26 9.61
C VAL A 129 1.77 2.61 9.19
N ARG A 130 3.10 2.76 9.28
CA ARG A 130 3.82 3.98 8.88
C ARG A 130 3.88 4.05 7.36
N CYS A 131 3.44 5.17 6.81
CA CYS A 131 3.26 5.37 5.38
C CYS A 131 3.99 6.63 4.92
N THR A 132 4.81 6.52 3.88
CA THR A 132 5.58 7.64 3.33
C THR A 132 5.57 7.61 1.81
N ALA A 133 5.43 8.77 1.18
CA ALA A 133 5.48 8.93 -0.27
C ALA A 133 6.68 9.77 -0.68
N TYR A 134 7.36 9.33 -1.75
CA TYR A 134 8.55 9.94 -2.30
C TYR A 134 8.37 10.29 -3.78
N VAL A 135 8.99 11.38 -4.21
CA VAL A 135 9.14 11.72 -5.64
C VAL A 135 10.51 11.27 -6.16
N ASP A 136 10.75 11.45 -7.46
CA ASP A 136 11.90 10.86 -8.18
C ASP A 136 13.28 11.26 -7.63
N ASP A 137 13.39 12.43 -6.97
CA ASP A 137 14.63 12.91 -6.34
C ASP A 137 14.83 12.39 -4.91
N GLY A 138 13.91 11.55 -4.41
CA GLY A 138 13.94 10.98 -3.06
C GLY A 138 13.28 11.86 -1.99
N SER A 139 12.77 13.04 -2.34
CA SER A 139 12.10 13.93 -1.38
C SER A 139 10.80 13.31 -0.86
N GLU A 140 10.62 13.39 0.45
CA GLU A 140 9.36 13.05 1.12
C GLU A 140 8.29 14.12 0.82
N VAL A 141 7.14 13.68 0.31
CA VAL A 141 6.05 14.58 -0.09
C VAL A 141 4.76 14.37 0.69
N VAL A 142 4.55 13.16 1.22
CA VAL A 142 3.42 12.81 2.10
C VAL A 142 3.92 11.81 3.14
N SER A 143 3.45 11.95 4.38
CA SER A 143 3.85 11.08 5.49
C SER A 143 2.72 10.90 6.48
N GLY A 144 2.68 9.78 7.18
CA GLY A 144 1.72 9.58 8.26
C GLY A 144 1.45 8.12 8.58
N VAL A 145 0.25 7.83 9.08
CA VAL A 145 -0.13 6.53 9.63
C VAL A 145 -1.51 6.12 9.15
N ILE A 146 -1.62 4.84 8.76
CA ILE A 146 -2.90 4.17 8.53
C ILE A 146 -3.08 3.12 9.63
N PRO A 147 -3.87 3.40 10.69
CA PRO A 147 -4.14 2.41 11.73
C PRO A 147 -5.00 1.26 11.20
N VAL A 148 -4.56 0.05 11.48
CA VAL A 148 -5.22 -1.20 11.05
C VAL A 148 -5.63 -2.00 12.28
N TRP A 149 -6.87 -2.49 12.29
CA TRP A 149 -7.41 -3.34 13.34
C TRP A 149 -7.35 -4.80 12.95
N VAL A 150 -6.67 -5.60 13.76
CA VAL A 150 -6.44 -7.02 13.54
C VAL A 150 -7.34 -7.82 14.49
N THR A 151 -8.06 -8.79 13.93
CA THR A 151 -9.01 -9.65 14.67
C THR A 151 -8.88 -11.10 14.22
N ALA A 152 -9.31 -12.05 15.06
CA ALA A 152 -9.46 -13.44 14.63
C ALA A 152 -10.53 -13.56 13.53
N LYS A 153 -10.30 -14.46 12.56
CA LYS A 153 -11.32 -14.88 11.60
C LYS A 153 -12.31 -15.80 12.32
N SER A 154 -13.58 -15.48 12.15
CA SER A 154 -14.71 -16.33 12.53
C SER A 154 -14.77 -17.57 11.66
#